data_AF-A0A355CAK3-F1
#
_entry.id   AF-A0A355CAK3-F1
#
_cell.length_a   1.000
_cell.length_b   1.000
_cell.length_c   1.000
_cell.angle_alpha   90.00
_cell.angle_beta   90.00
_cell.angle_gamma   90.00
#
_symmetry.space_group_name_H-M   'P 1'
#
loop_
_entity.id
_entity.type
_entity.pdbx_description
1 polymer ?
#
loop_
_entity_poly.entity_id
_entity_poly.type
_entity_poly.pdbx_seq_one_letter_code
_entity_poly.pdbx_strand_id
1 'polypeptide(L)' 'VKTYAIQAGRELRVIVGADKLDDQDTEKLSAEIAKKIQTDMTYPGQVKITVIRETRAVSYAK' A
#
# COMPACT_ATOMS: atom_id res chain seq x y z
N VAL A 1 -11.54 -0.86 5.96
CA VAL A 1 -11.32 -1.30 4.57
C VAL A 1 -9.81 -1.31 4.34
N LYS A 2 -9.20 -2.51 4.30
CA LYS A 2 -7.78 -2.68 3.94
C LYS A 2 -7.79 -3.15 2.49
N THR A 3 -7.39 -2.30 1.55
CA THR A 3 -7.40 -2.62 0.11
C THR A 3 -5.99 -2.98 -0.32
N TYR A 4 -5.77 -4.27 -0.59
CA TYR A 4 -4.48 -4.80 -1.01
C TYR A 4 -4.44 -5.05 -2.53
N ALA A 5 -3.50 -4.35 -3.17
CA ALA A 5 -2.70 -4.66 -4.36
C ALA A 5 -3.37 -5.06 -5.69
N ILE A 6 -3.15 -4.21 -6.69
CA ILE A 6 -3.13 -4.58 -8.12
C ILE A 6 -1.74 -5.18 -8.41
N GLN A 7 -1.69 -6.45 -8.84
CA GLN A 7 -0.45 -7.14 -9.19
C GLN A 7 -0.16 -7.01 -10.70
N ALA A 8 0.90 -6.27 -11.03
CA ALA A 8 1.50 -6.23 -12.36
C ALA A 8 3.04 -6.35 -12.24
N GLY A 9 3.54 -7.51 -11.85
CA GLY A 9 4.99 -7.78 -11.78
C GLY A 9 5.65 -7.35 -10.46
N ARG A 10 6.68 -6.48 -10.53
CA ARG A 10 7.57 -6.10 -9.41
C ARG A 10 7.13 -4.85 -8.63
N GLU A 11 5.91 -4.37 -8.82
CA GLU A 11 5.35 -3.24 -8.09
C GLU A 11 4.14 -3.66 -7.26
N LEU A 12 4.13 -3.25 -6.00
CA LEU A 12 3.01 -3.38 -5.09
C LEU A 12 2.50 -1.99 -4.71
N ARG A 13 1.21 -1.73 -4.90
CA ARG A 13 0.57 -0.50 -4.43
C ARG A 13 -0.47 -0.82 -3.36
N VAL A 14 -0.36 -0.11 -2.24
CA VAL A 14 -1.26 -0.25 -1.09
C VAL A 14 -1.97 1.08 -0.92
N ILE A 15 -3.30 1.06 -1.00
CA ILE A 15 -4.12 2.26 -0.85
C ILE A 15 -4.82 2.19 0.49
N VAL A 16 -4.57 3.20 1.31
CA VAL A 16 -5.15 3.35 2.66
C VAL A 16 -5.93 4.65 2.74
N GLY A 17 -7.04 4.63 3.48
CA GLY A 17 -7.81 5.84 3.76
C GLY A 17 -7.00 6.78 4.65
N ALA A 18 -6.97 8.07 4.31
CA ALA A 18 -6.28 9.10 5.10
C ALA A 18 -6.84 9.23 6.54
N ASP A 19 -8.08 8.80 6.75
CA ASP A 19 -8.77 8.74 8.03
C ASP A 19 -8.25 7.66 8.98
N LYS A 20 -7.43 6.70 8.50
CA LYS A 20 -7.04 5.51 9.28
C LYS A 20 -5.59 5.46 9.73
N LEU A 21 -4.71 6.21 9.07
CA LEU A 21 -3.27 6.16 9.29
C LEU A 21 -2.69 7.56 9.15
N ASP A 22 -1.77 7.91 10.05
CA ASP A 22 -0.95 9.12 9.92
C ASP A 22 0.27 8.88 9.01
N ASP A 23 1.10 9.89 8.83
CA ASP A 23 2.29 9.78 7.97
C ASP A 23 3.31 8.79 8.53
N GLN A 24 3.47 8.74 9.86
CA GLN A 24 4.44 7.86 10.51
C GLN A 24 4.03 6.39 10.44
N ASP A 25 2.74 6.10 10.60
CA ASP A 25 2.17 4.77 10.46
C ASP A 25 2.20 4.30 9.00
N THR A 26 2.09 5.23 8.05
CA THR A 26 2.21 4.93 6.62
C THR A 26 3.63 4.51 6.26
N GLU A 27 4.64 5.21 6.78
CA GLU A 27 6.04 4.82 6.63
C GLU A 27 6.30 3.44 7.24
N LYS A 28 5.86 3.21 8.48
CA LYS A 28 5.97 1.89 9.15
C LYS A 28 5.31 0.79 8.34
N LEU A 29 4.09 1.02 7.85
CA LEU A 29 3.35 0.05 7.06
C LEU A 29 4.10 -0.33 5.78
N SER A 30 4.72 0.64 5.11
CA SER A 30 5.53 0.37 3.91
C SER A 30 6.73 -0.55 4.22
N ALA A 31 7.41 -0.30 5.34
CA ALA A 31 8.56 -1.08 5.80
C ALA A 31 8.16 -2.49 6.27
N GLU A 32 7.04 -2.61 7.00
CA GLU A 32 6.52 -3.90 7.43
C GLU A 32 6.12 -4.77 6.25
N ILE A 33 5.44 -4.20 5.25
CA ILE A 33 5.05 -4.93 4.04
C ILE A 33 6.30 -5.37 3.26
N ALA A 34 7.31 -4.52 3.16
CA ALA A 34 8.59 -4.87 2.53
C ALA A 34 9.27 -6.05 3.24
N LYS A 35 9.36 -5.98 4.56
CA LYS A 35 9.94 -7.06 5.38
C LYS A 35 9.15 -8.35 5.26
N LYS A 36 7.82 -8.27 5.27
CA LYS A 36 6.95 -9.43 5.14
C LYS A 36 7.08 -10.09 3.76
N ILE A 37 7.13 -9.32 2.68
CA ILE A 37 7.36 -9.87 1.33
C ILE A 37 8.75 -10.50 1.23
N GLN A 38 9.78 -9.88 1.79
CA GLN A 38 11.12 -10.45 1.82
C GLN A 38 11.20 -11.78 2.59
N THR A 39 10.35 -11.94 3.62
CA THR A 39 10.34 -13.13 4.49
C THR A 39 9.44 -14.24 3.92
N ASP A 40 8.25 -13.89 3.44
CA ASP A 40 7.22 -14.85 2.99
C ASP A 40 7.45 -15.33 1.55
N MET A 41 8.09 -14.53 0.70
CA MET A 41 8.33 -14.88 -0.70
C MET A 41 9.81 -14.80 -1.02
N THR A 42 10.38 -15.95 -1.34
CA THR A 42 11.69 -16.09 -1.98
C THR A 42 11.65 -15.50 -3.40
N TYR A 43 11.38 -14.21 -3.53
CA TYR A 43 11.42 -13.50 -4.81
C TYR A 43 12.85 -13.03 -5.06
N PRO A 44 13.55 -13.60 -6.05
CA PRO A 44 14.84 -13.05 -6.47
C PRO A 44 14.59 -11.72 -7.18
N GLY A 45 14.79 -10.62 -6.47
CA GLY A 45 14.73 -9.27 -7.03
C GLY A 45 14.14 -8.23 -6.09
N GLN A 46 14.31 -6.96 -6.47
CA GLN A 46 13.75 -5.84 -5.72
C GLN A 46 12.28 -5.65 -6.10
N VAL A 47 11.41 -5.61 -5.09
CA VAL A 47 9.98 -5.29 -5.23
C VAL A 47 9.78 -3.86 -4.73
N LYS A 48 9.18 -3.02 -5.56
CA LYS A 48 8.88 -1.63 -5.20
C LYS A 48 7.51 -1.58 -4.54
N ILE A 49 7.46 -1.06 -3.32
CA ILE A 49 6.24 -0.95 -2.53
C ILE A 49 5.91 0.53 -2.37
N THR A 50 4.72 0.91 -2.82
CA THR A 50 4.20 2.26 -2.67
C THR A 50 2.94 2.21 -1.81
N VAL A 51 2.97 2.91 -0.67
CA VAL A 51 1.79 3.13 0.15
C VAL A 51 1.25 4.52 -0.17
N ILE A 52 -0.03 4.59 -0.52
CA ILE A 52 -0.71 5.83 -0.90
C ILE A 52 -1.83 6.05 0.10
N ARG A 53 -1.77 7.18 0.81
CA ARG A 53 -2.90 7.69 1.57
C ARG A 53 -3.81 8.46 0.63
N GLU A 54 -5.08 8.08 0.57
CA GLU A 54 -6.07 8.69 -0.32
C GLU A 54 -7.34 9.05 0.47
N THR A 55 -7.87 10.25 0.23
CA THR A 55 -9.23 10.63 0.63
C THR A 55 -10.12 10.57 -0.60
N ARG A 56 -11.15 9.71 -0.59
CA ARG A 56 -12.12 9.62 -1.67
C ARG A 56 -13.36 10.45 -1.34
N ALA A 57 -13.62 11.47 -2.14
CA ALA A 57 -14.88 12.19 -2.14
C ALA A 57 -15.61 11.91 -3.46
N VAL A 58 -16.86 11.48 -3.40
CA VAL A 58 -17.71 11.26 -4.57
C VAL A 58 -18.91 12.20 -4.43
N SER A 59 -19.22 12.93 -5.49
CA SER A 59 -20.37 13.84 -5.54
C SER A 59 -21.08 13.64 -6.87
N TYR A 60 -22.41 13.57 -6.83
CA TYR A 60 -23.25 13.42 -8.01
C TYR A 60 -24.04 14.70 -8.21
N ALA A 61 -23.99 15.26 -9.42
CA ALA A 61 -24.89 16.31 -9.85
C ALA A 61 -26.10 15.66 -10.54
N LYS A 62 -27.29 16.27 -10.37
CA LYS A 62 -28.48 15.93 -11.15
C LYS A 62 -28.60 16.85 -12.35
#